data_AF-A0A3P5YI34-F1
#
_entry.id   AF-A0A3P5YI34-F1
#
_cell.length_a   1.000
_cell.length_b   1.000
_cell.length_c   1.000
_cell.angle_alpha   90.00
_cell.angle_beta   90.00
_cell.angle_gamma   90.00
#
_symmetry.space_group_name_H-M   'P 1'
#
loop_
_entity.id
_entity.type
_entity.pdbx_description
1 polymer ?
#
loop_
_entity_poly.entity_id
_entity_poly.type
_entity_poly.pdbx_seq_one_letter_code
_entity_poly.pdbx_strand_id
1 'polypeptide(L)'
;MTKDDGETVEEQKKKPCRFWIWALSSVLLRLILISFAGNLNLSSRPEVSTPLTSIRRLAEGYWLKQASMSPYAGSMYHGSPLLLSLLGPLTVQRIKGQPSHLFCSLVFVIADILSAMLLRGIGHKLQMAYGLNARLLGLLKSPRDKEGILPSGDIAALVYLWNPFTIVCCVGLSTSPIENMAVILALNGAVTRRVPLAAFGLVMATHLSLYPAILTIPVIFLLGYGLDAPPLKLFLQTRNVESDNRSSTSSASKQAKLKPTAHLPFLWRTVVHFVFWVLVWSLCVLVLCGLSLSKHGGLEEMFKRTYGFILSIEDLSPNIGVFWYFFAEVFDFFRSFFLIVFHVNILFMLLPLAIRLKHRPCFLAFIYLAISSLLKSYPSVGDSALYLSLWALFVNELAVDMKFSFFLFCGYLGVSLLSPVMHNLWIWRGTGNANFYFGNAIGYACFQIVFVVESVSAMLNHDRALKKCNPNHQEVKN
;
A
#
# COMPACT_ATOMS: atom_id res chain seq x y z
N MET A 1 18.33 -63.83 6.18
CA MET A 1 19.62 -63.36 6.75
C MET A 1 20.13 -62.25 5.84
N THR A 2 19.42 -61.12 5.69
CA THR A 2 19.38 -59.90 6.54
C THR A 2 20.75 -59.28 6.81
N LYS A 3 21.00 -58.12 6.18
CA LYS A 3 21.77 -56.93 6.62
C LYS A 3 22.33 -56.22 5.38
N ASP A 4 22.25 -54.91 5.18
CA ASP A 4 21.77 -53.81 6.02
C ASP A 4 21.45 -52.66 5.04
N ASP A 5 20.23 -52.17 5.09
CA ASP A 5 19.85 -50.90 4.46
C ASP A 5 20.41 -49.77 5.33
N GLY A 6 21.54 -49.22 4.91
CA GLY A 6 22.09 -47.99 5.45
C GLY A 6 21.33 -46.79 4.91
N GLU A 7 20.14 -46.51 5.45
CA GLU A 7 19.52 -45.19 5.42
C GLU A 7 20.43 -44.21 6.17
N THR A 8 21.44 -43.66 5.51
CA THR A 8 22.00 -42.38 5.94
C THR A 8 21.05 -41.30 5.47
N VAL A 9 20.15 -40.96 6.38
CA VAL A 9 19.50 -39.66 6.56
C VAL A 9 20.43 -38.57 6.04
N GLU A 10 20.28 -38.21 4.76
CA GLU A 10 20.90 -37.02 4.22
C GLU A 10 20.23 -35.84 4.93
N GLU A 11 20.99 -35.25 5.84
CA GLU A 11 20.73 -33.96 6.44
C GLU A 11 20.16 -33.02 5.36
N GLN A 12 18.85 -32.76 5.45
CA GLN A 12 18.27 -31.53 4.94
C GLN A 12 18.90 -30.38 5.71
N LYS A 13 20.14 -30.02 5.35
CA LYS A 13 20.78 -28.77 5.72
C LYS A 13 19.87 -27.66 5.22
N LYS A 14 19.01 -27.19 6.13
CA LYS A 14 18.24 -25.96 6.03
C LYS A 14 19.18 -24.87 5.53
N LYS A 15 19.14 -24.55 4.23
CA LYS A 15 19.78 -23.34 3.71
C LYS A 15 19.16 -22.16 4.47
N PRO A 16 19.90 -21.41 5.31
CA PRO A 16 19.37 -20.16 5.83
C PRO A 16 18.95 -19.30 4.64
N CYS A 17 17.67 -18.93 4.62
CA CYS A 17 16.94 -18.48 3.44
C CYS A 17 17.59 -17.22 2.83
N ARG A 18 17.93 -17.25 1.53
CA ARG A 18 18.41 -16.09 0.73
C ARG A 18 17.68 -14.78 1.07
N PHE A 19 16.38 -14.84 1.34
CA PHE A 19 15.56 -13.72 1.80
C PHE A 19 16.17 -12.93 2.97
N TRP A 20 16.60 -13.60 4.04
CA TRP A 20 17.10 -12.92 5.25
C TRP A 20 18.43 -12.19 5.00
N ILE A 21 19.27 -12.71 4.11
CA ILE A 21 20.50 -12.05 3.68
C ILE A 21 20.16 -10.73 2.98
N TRP A 22 19.25 -10.77 1.99
CA TRP A 22 18.82 -9.57 1.28
C TRP A 22 18.08 -8.57 2.17
N ALA A 23 17.28 -9.03 3.13
CA ALA A 23 16.62 -8.18 4.10
C ALA A 23 17.64 -7.48 5.02
N LEU A 24 18.60 -8.22 5.57
CA LEU A 24 19.65 -7.68 6.44
C LEU A 24 20.53 -6.67 5.69
N SER A 25 20.91 -6.96 4.44
CA SER A 25 21.65 -6.03 3.59
C SER A 25 20.90 -4.71 3.37
N SER A 26 19.57 -4.77 3.22
CA SER A 26 18.74 -3.58 3.06
C SER A 26 18.67 -2.73 4.33
N VAL A 27 18.66 -3.37 5.51
CA VAL A 27 18.72 -2.70 6.81
C VAL A 27 20.09 -2.05 7.00
N LEU A 28 21.17 -2.78 6.70
CA LEU A 28 22.53 -2.26 6.78
C LEU A 28 22.72 -1.04 5.86
N LEU A 29 22.20 -1.10 4.64
CA LEU A 29 22.21 0.03 3.70
C LEU A 29 21.51 1.27 4.29
N ARG A 30 20.33 1.11 4.90
CA ARG A 30 19.63 2.22 5.56
C ARG A 30 20.47 2.81 6.70
N LEU A 31 21.06 1.97 7.55
CA LEU A 31 21.89 2.43 8.67
C LEU A 31 23.12 3.21 8.20
N ILE A 32 23.79 2.75 7.14
CA ILE A 32 24.91 3.46 6.51
C ILE A 32 24.43 4.80 5.92
N LEU A 33 23.31 4.82 5.20
CA LEU A 33 22.81 6.08 4.63
C LEU A 33 22.36 7.07 5.70
N ILE A 34 21.82 6.60 6.83
CA ILE A 34 21.47 7.44 7.98
C ILE A 34 22.72 8.12 8.56
N SER A 35 23.87 7.44 8.63
CA SER A 35 25.10 8.09 9.10
C SER A 35 25.60 9.21 8.18
N PHE A 36 25.24 9.16 6.88
CA PHE A 36 25.55 10.22 5.90
C PHE A 36 24.40 11.20 5.66
N ALA A 37 23.26 11.08 6.37
CA ALA A 37 22.04 11.84 6.08
C ALA A 37 22.24 13.36 6.15
N GLY A 38 23.12 13.84 7.03
CA GLY A 38 23.44 15.26 7.18
C GLY A 38 24.02 15.90 5.92
N ASN A 39 24.73 15.13 5.09
CA ASN A 39 25.33 15.63 3.84
C ASN A 39 24.34 15.60 2.67
N LEU A 40 23.33 14.72 2.72
CA LEU A 40 22.40 14.50 1.61
C LEU A 40 21.23 15.50 1.60
N ASN A 41 20.92 16.15 2.74
CA ASN A 41 19.84 17.14 2.88
C ASN A 41 18.51 16.70 2.23
N LEU A 42 18.16 15.41 2.35
CA LEU A 42 16.93 14.85 1.77
C LEU A 42 15.66 15.36 2.47
N SER A 43 15.76 15.78 3.72
CA SER A 43 14.60 16.25 4.51
C SER A 43 14.04 17.61 4.06
N SER A 44 14.80 18.40 3.29
CA SER A 44 14.32 19.65 2.69
C SER A 44 13.77 19.46 1.28
N ARG A 45 13.79 18.24 0.73
CA ARG A 45 13.32 17.96 -0.62
C ARG A 45 11.79 17.83 -0.62
N PRO A 46 11.08 18.58 -1.48
CA PRO A 46 9.63 18.54 -1.56
C PRO A 46 9.08 17.16 -1.98
N GLU A 47 9.89 16.36 -2.68
CA GLU A 47 9.51 15.00 -3.08
C GLU A 47 9.40 14.03 -1.90
N VAL A 48 10.16 14.27 -0.84
CA VAL A 48 10.36 13.33 0.28
C VAL A 48 9.57 13.76 1.51
N SER A 49 9.58 15.05 1.79
CA SER A 49 9.05 15.67 3.00
C SER A 49 7.96 16.65 2.60
N THR A 50 6.72 16.30 2.88
CA THR A 50 5.56 17.14 2.56
C THR A 50 5.09 17.89 3.81
N PRO A 51 4.18 18.87 3.66
CA PRO A 51 3.51 19.52 4.79
C PRO A 51 2.99 18.58 5.88
N LEU A 52 2.58 17.36 5.49
CA LEU A 52 1.98 16.37 6.38
C LEU A 52 3.01 15.39 6.96
N THR A 53 4.06 15.06 6.20
CA THR A 53 4.98 13.97 6.54
C THR A 53 6.32 14.43 7.14
N SER A 54 6.57 15.73 7.21
CA SER A 54 7.86 16.28 7.63
C SER A 54 8.12 16.14 9.14
N ILE A 55 9.25 15.51 9.52
CA ILE A 55 9.68 15.50 10.94
C ILE A 55 10.01 16.90 11.46
N ARG A 56 10.45 17.82 10.59
CA ARG A 56 10.84 19.18 11.00
C ARG A 56 9.61 19.96 11.46
N ARG A 57 8.52 19.85 10.70
CA ARG A 57 7.21 20.42 11.08
C ARG A 57 6.65 19.75 12.35
N LEU A 58 6.84 18.44 12.51
CA LEU A 58 6.48 17.73 13.74
C LEU A 58 7.27 18.23 14.96
N ALA A 59 8.57 18.45 14.81
CA ALA A 59 9.43 18.96 15.87
C ALA A 59 9.00 20.37 16.31
N GLU A 60 8.60 21.23 15.36
CA GLU A 60 8.05 22.56 15.67
C GLU A 60 6.72 22.47 16.42
N GLY A 61 5.78 21.64 15.96
CA GLY A 61 4.51 21.43 16.68
C GLY A 61 4.74 20.92 18.11
N TYR A 62 5.77 20.10 18.32
CA TYR A 62 6.12 19.59 19.65
C TYR A 62 6.77 20.68 20.51
N TRP A 63 7.60 21.53 19.92
CA TRP A 63 8.18 22.69 20.59
C TRP A 63 7.09 23.68 21.04
N LEU A 64 6.09 23.97 20.21
CA LEU A 64 4.93 24.79 20.59
C LEU A 64 4.16 24.17 21.76
N LYS A 65 3.97 22.84 21.74
CA LYS A 65 3.35 22.12 22.85
C LYS A 65 4.15 22.26 24.15
N GLN A 66 5.49 22.22 24.09
CA GLN A 66 6.35 22.46 25.25
C GLN A 66 6.24 23.89 25.77
N ALA A 67 6.07 24.86 24.88
CA ALA A 67 5.83 26.27 25.21
C ALA A 67 4.41 26.56 25.71
N SER A 68 3.61 25.53 26.03
CA SER A 68 2.22 25.65 26.46
C SER A 68 1.30 26.35 25.45
N MET A 69 1.58 26.18 24.16
CA MET A 69 0.71 26.63 23.07
C MET A 69 0.11 25.43 22.34
N SER A 70 -0.98 25.68 21.58
CA SER A 70 -1.52 24.67 20.68
C SER A 70 -0.43 24.20 19.71
N PRO A 71 -0.28 22.87 19.49
CA PRO A 71 0.61 22.36 18.44
C PRO A 71 0.29 22.92 17.05
N TYR A 72 -0.95 23.39 16.85
CA TYR A 72 -1.47 23.95 15.61
C TYR A 72 -1.54 25.49 15.62
N ALA A 73 -0.99 26.15 16.65
CA ALA A 73 -0.93 27.61 16.72
C ALA A 73 -0.03 28.19 15.62
N GLY A 74 1.04 27.47 15.26
CA GLY A 74 1.90 27.80 14.13
C GLY A 74 1.33 27.32 12.79
N SER A 75 1.88 27.85 11.69
CA SER A 75 1.48 27.47 10.31
C SER A 75 2.17 26.20 9.79
N MET A 76 3.03 25.57 10.59
CA MET A 76 3.88 24.49 10.12
C MET A 76 3.28 23.10 10.36
N TYR A 77 2.72 22.82 11.54
CA TYR A 77 2.28 21.47 11.88
C TYR A 77 0.80 21.22 11.57
N HIS A 78 0.53 20.20 10.76
CA HIS A 78 -0.83 19.79 10.33
C HIS A 78 -1.06 18.27 10.49
N GLY A 79 -0.29 17.62 11.37
CA GLY A 79 -0.30 16.16 11.56
C GLY A 79 -1.11 15.66 12.77
N SER A 80 -1.12 14.34 12.94
CA SER A 80 -1.80 13.66 14.04
C SER A 80 -1.22 14.00 15.43
N PRO A 81 -2.05 14.38 16.42
CA PRO A 81 -1.57 14.67 17.77
C PRO A 81 -1.04 13.42 18.50
N LEU A 82 -1.47 12.23 18.09
CA LEU A 82 -0.91 10.96 18.60
C LEU A 82 0.51 10.74 18.09
N LEU A 83 0.71 10.98 16.79
CA LEU A 83 2.05 10.91 16.19
C LEU A 83 2.98 11.95 16.82
N LEU A 84 2.49 13.16 17.06
CA LEU A 84 3.22 14.21 17.79
C LEU A 84 3.63 13.76 19.19
N SER A 85 2.74 13.09 19.92
CA SER A 85 3.02 12.65 21.29
C SER A 85 4.03 11.51 21.34
N LEU A 86 4.04 10.65 20.31
CA LEU A 86 4.97 9.51 20.20
C LEU A 86 6.35 9.94 19.71
N LEU A 87 6.42 10.69 18.59
CA LEU A 87 7.68 11.05 17.95
C LEU A 87 8.26 12.37 18.44
N GLY A 88 7.43 13.30 18.92
CA GLY A 88 7.85 14.62 19.39
C GLY A 88 9.01 14.58 20.40
N PRO A 89 8.91 13.78 21.49
CA PRO A 89 10.01 13.64 22.45
C PRO A 89 11.34 13.20 21.82
N LEU A 90 11.30 12.32 20.81
CA LEU A 90 12.47 11.80 20.11
C LEU A 90 13.15 12.85 19.20
N THR A 91 12.43 13.91 18.82
CA THR A 91 13.00 14.99 18.00
C THR A 91 13.88 15.94 18.81
N VAL A 92 13.63 16.06 20.12
CA VAL A 92 14.33 16.99 21.02
C VAL A 92 15.55 16.35 21.69
N GLN A 93 15.50 15.04 21.97
CA GLN A 93 16.60 14.31 22.57
C GLN A 93 17.79 14.21 21.59
N ARG A 94 18.87 14.96 21.85
CA ARG A 94 20.11 14.92 21.08
C ARG A 94 21.19 14.19 21.88
N ILE A 95 21.74 13.11 21.31
CA ILE A 95 23.00 12.53 21.78
C ILE A 95 24.13 13.41 21.24
N LYS A 96 24.99 13.91 22.14
CA LYS A 96 26.17 14.69 21.75
C LYS A 96 27.03 13.89 20.76
N GLY A 97 27.33 14.47 19.60
CA GLY A 97 28.20 13.88 18.57
C GLY A 97 27.52 12.94 17.56
N GLN A 98 26.19 12.73 17.62
CA GLN A 98 25.44 11.89 16.67
C GLN A 98 24.53 12.73 15.75
N PRO A 99 24.13 12.20 14.57
CA PRO A 99 23.25 12.92 13.65
C PRO A 99 21.94 13.32 14.34
N SER A 100 21.53 14.58 14.12
CA SER A 100 20.24 15.11 14.61
C SER A 100 19.12 14.20 14.08
N HIS A 101 18.41 13.51 14.99
CA HIS A 101 17.29 12.59 14.72
C HIS A 101 17.60 11.09 14.49
N LEU A 102 18.75 10.56 14.95
CA LEU A 102 19.06 9.12 14.86
C LEU A 102 17.92 8.22 15.38
N PHE A 103 17.36 8.52 16.55
CA PHE A 103 16.27 7.73 17.14
C PHE A 103 15.01 7.69 16.27
N CYS A 104 14.65 8.80 15.64
CA CYS A 104 13.51 8.84 14.71
C CYS A 104 13.79 7.95 13.50
N SER A 105 15.00 8.02 12.94
CA SER A 105 15.41 7.15 11.83
C SER A 105 15.36 5.67 12.20
N LEU A 106 15.77 5.29 13.42
CA LEU A 106 15.67 3.90 13.89
C LEU A 106 14.23 3.42 13.99
N VAL A 107 13.31 4.26 14.50
CA VAL A 107 11.87 3.96 14.52
C VAL A 107 11.35 3.73 13.10
N PHE A 108 11.77 4.54 12.13
CA PHE A 108 11.40 4.36 10.72
C PHE A 108 11.95 3.08 10.10
N VAL A 109 13.21 2.71 10.40
CA VAL A 109 13.79 1.42 9.97
C VAL A 109 12.99 0.25 10.55
N ILE A 110 12.63 0.32 11.84
CA ILE A 110 11.80 -0.72 12.47
C ILE A 110 10.43 -0.80 11.80
N ALA A 111 9.78 0.34 11.55
CA ALA A 111 8.48 0.39 10.86
C ALA A 111 8.56 -0.21 9.44
N ASP A 112 9.64 0.05 8.70
CA ASP A 112 9.87 -0.53 7.37
C ASP A 112 10.07 -2.05 7.41
N ILE A 113 10.85 -2.56 8.38
CA ILE A 113 11.06 -4.01 8.57
C ILE A 113 9.74 -4.68 8.92
N LEU A 114 8.97 -4.11 9.86
CA LEU A 114 7.65 -4.63 10.24
C LEU A 114 6.69 -4.63 9.04
N SER A 115 6.67 -3.55 8.27
CA SER A 115 5.88 -3.43 7.03
C SER A 115 6.23 -4.52 6.04
N ALA A 116 7.51 -4.77 5.79
CA ALA A 116 7.97 -5.83 4.89
C ALA A 116 7.58 -7.23 5.40
N MET A 117 7.67 -7.49 6.71
CA MET A 117 7.27 -8.77 7.30
C MET A 117 5.75 -9.01 7.22
N LEU A 118 4.94 -7.98 7.42
CA LEU A 118 3.49 -8.05 7.24
C LEU A 118 3.14 -8.28 5.76
N LEU A 119 3.81 -7.59 4.85
CA LEU A 119 3.64 -7.75 3.40
C LEU A 119 3.98 -9.17 2.94
N ARG A 120 5.07 -9.74 3.48
CA ARG A 120 5.44 -11.14 3.27
C ARG A 120 4.33 -12.10 3.72
N GLY A 121 3.74 -11.84 4.88
CA GLY A 121 2.62 -12.59 5.43
C GLY A 121 1.38 -12.55 4.52
N ILE A 122 1.04 -11.36 4.01
CA ILE A 122 -0.04 -11.16 3.03
C ILE A 122 0.21 -12.00 1.77
N GLY A 123 1.40 -11.87 1.18
CA GLY A 123 1.73 -12.56 -0.07
C GLY A 123 1.72 -14.07 0.06
N HIS A 124 2.18 -14.62 1.20
CA HIS A 124 2.09 -16.06 1.44
C HIS A 124 0.63 -16.55 1.48
N LYS A 125 -0.27 -15.81 2.15
CA LYS A 125 -1.71 -16.15 2.18
C LYS A 125 -2.35 -16.06 0.80
N LEU A 126 -2.01 -15.03 0.03
CA LEU A 126 -2.50 -14.83 -1.32
C LEU A 126 -2.00 -15.93 -2.27
N GLN A 127 -0.73 -16.29 -2.20
CA GLN A 127 -0.13 -17.37 -2.98
C GLN A 127 -0.80 -18.72 -2.69
N MET A 128 -1.11 -19.01 -1.42
CA MET A 128 -1.83 -20.22 -1.05
C MET A 128 -3.26 -20.24 -1.62
N ALA A 129 -3.96 -19.10 -1.59
CA ALA A 129 -5.30 -18.97 -2.19
C ALA A 129 -5.25 -19.14 -3.71
N TYR A 130 -4.29 -18.50 -4.38
CA TYR A 130 -4.06 -18.66 -5.82
C TYR A 130 -3.78 -20.13 -6.19
N GLY A 131 -2.86 -20.79 -5.47
CA GLY A 131 -2.53 -22.19 -5.72
C GLY A 131 -3.70 -23.15 -5.50
N LEU A 132 -4.59 -22.87 -4.53
CA LEU A 132 -5.82 -23.63 -4.33
C LEU A 132 -6.81 -23.43 -5.50
N ASN A 133 -7.03 -22.17 -5.90
CA ASN A 133 -7.94 -21.82 -6.99
C ASN A 133 -7.47 -22.40 -8.33
N ALA A 134 -6.16 -22.38 -8.60
CA ALA A 134 -5.59 -22.95 -9.81
C ALA A 134 -5.71 -24.49 -9.86
N ARG A 135 -5.62 -25.18 -8.72
CA ARG A 135 -5.92 -26.63 -8.63
C ARG A 135 -7.40 -26.92 -8.86
N LEU A 136 -8.30 -26.13 -8.27
CA LEU A 136 -9.75 -26.26 -8.46
C LEU A 136 -10.18 -26.06 -9.91
N LEU A 137 -9.44 -25.24 -10.68
CA LEU A 137 -9.66 -25.03 -12.11
C LEU A 137 -8.97 -26.10 -13.00
N GLY A 138 -8.27 -27.08 -12.42
CA GLY A 138 -7.57 -28.13 -13.17
C GLY A 138 -6.30 -27.67 -13.91
N LEU A 139 -5.78 -26.47 -13.62
CA LEU A 139 -4.61 -25.88 -14.27
C LEU A 139 -3.27 -26.39 -13.70
N LEU A 140 -3.24 -26.80 -12.43
CA LEU A 140 -2.08 -27.44 -11.79
C LEU A 140 -2.39 -28.93 -11.57
N LYS A 141 -1.93 -29.79 -12.48
CA LYS A 141 -2.13 -31.25 -12.38
C LYS A 141 -0.96 -31.95 -11.71
N SER A 142 0.26 -31.39 -11.75
CA SER A 142 1.48 -32.02 -11.22
C SER A 142 2.17 -31.20 -10.11
N PRO A 143 2.87 -31.84 -9.15
CA PRO A 143 3.73 -31.14 -8.21
C PRO A 143 4.88 -30.34 -8.88
N ARG A 144 5.30 -30.69 -10.10
CA ARG A 144 6.30 -29.92 -10.88
C ARG A 144 5.78 -28.54 -11.33
N ASP A 145 4.46 -28.39 -11.53
CA ASP A 145 3.87 -27.09 -11.90
C ASP A 145 3.94 -26.07 -10.75
N LYS A 146 4.19 -26.53 -9.51
CA LYS A 146 4.42 -25.65 -8.35
C LYS A 146 5.78 -24.96 -8.38
N GLU A 147 6.75 -25.51 -9.08
CA GLU A 147 8.11 -24.93 -9.18
C GLU A 147 8.10 -23.65 -10.03
N GLY A 148 7.10 -23.46 -10.90
CA GLY A 148 6.91 -22.24 -11.67
C GLY A 148 6.22 -21.09 -10.94
N ILE A 149 5.65 -21.31 -9.74
CA ILE A 149 4.98 -20.26 -8.97
C ILE A 149 6.02 -19.48 -8.16
N LEU A 150 6.23 -18.22 -8.51
CA LEU A 150 7.17 -17.37 -7.79
C LEU A 150 6.68 -17.10 -6.36
N PRO A 151 7.59 -17.00 -5.37
CA PRO A 151 7.24 -16.67 -3.99
C PRO A 151 6.85 -15.19 -3.87
N SER A 152 5.61 -14.86 -4.22
CA SER A 152 5.11 -13.47 -4.28
C SER A 152 5.25 -12.71 -2.95
N GLY A 153 5.12 -13.39 -1.81
CA GLY A 153 5.35 -12.77 -0.50
C GLY A 153 6.79 -12.36 -0.24
N ASP A 154 7.76 -13.22 -0.57
CA ASP A 154 9.18 -12.90 -0.39
C ASP A 154 9.60 -11.79 -1.36
N ILE A 155 9.11 -11.84 -2.62
CA ILE A 155 9.38 -10.82 -3.63
C ILE A 155 8.79 -9.47 -3.21
N ALA A 156 7.53 -9.42 -2.79
CA ALA A 156 6.90 -8.16 -2.39
C ALA A 156 7.61 -7.49 -1.19
N ALA A 157 8.01 -8.29 -0.20
CA ALA A 157 8.77 -7.80 0.95
C ALA A 157 10.16 -7.28 0.54
N LEU A 158 10.86 -7.98 -0.36
CA LEU A 158 12.16 -7.52 -0.88
C LEU A 158 12.02 -6.28 -1.75
N VAL A 159 10.98 -6.18 -2.59
CA VAL A 159 10.67 -4.99 -3.37
C VAL A 159 10.42 -3.81 -2.43
N TYR A 160 9.67 -3.97 -1.34
CA TYR A 160 9.45 -2.90 -0.35
C TYR A 160 10.77 -2.46 0.31
N LEU A 161 11.59 -3.41 0.77
CA LEU A 161 12.85 -3.10 1.44
C LEU A 161 13.88 -2.45 0.51
N TRP A 162 13.98 -2.90 -0.74
CA TRP A 162 14.94 -2.37 -1.71
C TRP A 162 14.40 -1.22 -2.56
N ASN A 163 13.15 -0.81 -2.35
CA ASN A 163 12.57 0.32 -3.05
C ASN A 163 13.37 1.59 -2.73
N PRO A 164 13.94 2.29 -3.73
CA PRO A 164 14.67 3.53 -3.47
C PRO A 164 13.81 4.58 -2.77
N PHE A 165 12.49 4.59 -3.01
CA PHE A 165 11.59 5.55 -2.36
C PHE A 165 11.39 5.26 -0.87
N THR A 166 11.32 4.00 -0.42
CA THR A 166 11.22 3.70 1.02
C THR A 166 12.51 4.09 1.73
N ILE A 167 13.67 3.78 1.11
CA ILE A 167 14.98 4.15 1.64
C ILE A 167 15.12 5.67 1.73
N VAL A 168 14.78 6.40 0.67
CA VAL A 168 14.85 7.88 0.65
C VAL A 168 13.89 8.50 1.67
N CYS A 169 12.68 7.97 1.85
CA CYS A 169 11.77 8.47 2.88
C CYS A 169 12.28 8.22 4.31
N CYS A 170 12.85 7.04 4.56
CA CYS A 170 13.42 6.69 5.84
C CYS A 170 14.62 7.60 6.19
N VAL A 171 15.53 7.82 5.23
CA VAL A 171 16.72 8.68 5.42
C VAL A 171 16.35 10.17 5.42
N GLY A 172 15.32 10.55 4.65
CA GLY A 172 14.80 11.92 4.55
C GLY A 172 13.93 12.34 5.72
N LEU A 173 13.81 11.51 6.76
CA LEU A 173 13.03 11.79 7.98
C LEU A 173 11.56 12.14 7.69
N SER A 174 10.93 11.36 6.81
CA SER A 174 9.49 11.42 6.54
C SER A 174 8.73 10.45 7.45
N THR A 175 7.53 10.81 7.90
CA THR A 175 6.66 9.92 8.70
C THR A 175 5.98 8.83 7.86
N SER A 176 6.20 8.82 6.54
CA SER A 176 5.57 7.87 5.62
C SER A 176 5.77 6.39 5.97
N PRO A 177 6.89 5.91 6.56
CA PRO A 177 7.02 4.51 6.96
C PRO A 177 5.98 4.07 8.00
N ILE A 178 5.56 4.96 8.89
CA ILE A 178 4.56 4.68 9.92
C ILE A 178 3.15 4.65 9.30
N GLU A 179 2.87 5.59 8.40
CA GLU A 179 1.61 5.61 7.63
C GLU A 179 1.46 4.33 6.78
N ASN A 180 2.52 3.97 6.04
CA ASN A 180 2.58 2.74 5.24
C ASN A 180 2.38 1.49 6.10
N MET A 181 3.01 1.44 7.27
CA MET A 181 2.84 0.33 8.22
C MET A 181 1.37 0.19 8.67
N ALA A 182 0.70 1.30 8.98
CA ALA A 182 -0.71 1.27 9.39
C ALA A 182 -1.63 0.73 8.28
N VAL A 183 -1.39 1.15 7.03
CA VAL A 183 -2.12 0.64 5.85
C VAL A 183 -1.88 -0.87 5.66
N ILE A 184 -0.62 -1.32 5.70
CA ILE A 184 -0.28 -2.74 5.54
C ILE A 184 -0.86 -3.57 6.69
N LEU A 185 -0.90 -3.03 7.91
CA LEU A 185 -1.50 -3.69 9.06
C LEU A 185 -3.01 -3.91 8.85
N ALA A 186 -3.71 -2.93 8.28
CA ALA A 186 -5.13 -3.05 7.93
C ALA A 186 -5.35 -4.19 6.93
N LEU A 187 -4.56 -4.23 5.85
CA LEU A 187 -4.63 -5.26 4.83
C LEU A 187 -4.29 -6.64 5.39
N ASN A 188 -3.23 -6.75 6.20
CA ASN A 188 -2.83 -8.01 6.82
C ASN A 188 -3.91 -8.53 7.79
N GLY A 189 -4.50 -7.65 8.61
CA GLY A 189 -5.63 -8.00 9.47
C GLY A 189 -6.82 -8.54 8.67
N ALA A 190 -7.14 -7.91 7.55
CA ALA A 190 -8.25 -8.30 6.69
C ALA A 190 -7.97 -9.65 5.96
N VAL A 191 -6.76 -9.84 5.42
CA VAL A 191 -6.30 -11.09 4.79
C VAL A 191 -6.29 -12.26 5.77
N THR A 192 -5.85 -12.02 7.01
CA THR A 192 -5.86 -13.04 8.09
C THR A 192 -7.22 -13.20 8.76
N ARG A 193 -8.24 -12.44 8.34
CA ARG A 193 -9.58 -12.36 8.96
C ARG A 193 -9.57 -12.01 10.45
N ARG A 194 -8.52 -11.35 10.94
CA ARG A 194 -8.46 -10.78 12.29
C ARG A 194 -9.11 -9.40 12.26
N VAL A 195 -10.42 -9.40 12.42
CA VAL A 195 -11.27 -8.20 12.32
C VAL A 195 -10.81 -7.03 13.21
N PRO A 196 -10.47 -7.21 14.50
CA PRO A 196 -10.03 -6.09 15.34
C PRO A 196 -8.72 -5.47 14.86
N LEU A 197 -7.80 -6.28 14.32
CA LEU A 197 -6.53 -5.82 13.79
C LEU A 197 -6.71 -5.03 12.48
N ALA A 198 -7.60 -5.50 11.61
CA ALA A 198 -7.95 -4.80 10.37
C ALA A 198 -8.56 -3.42 10.67
N ALA A 199 -9.49 -3.38 11.63
CA ALA A 199 -10.14 -2.15 12.07
C ALA A 199 -9.15 -1.16 12.70
N PHE A 200 -8.27 -1.64 13.59
CA PHE A 200 -7.22 -0.82 14.19
C PHE A 200 -6.29 -0.21 13.13
N GLY A 201 -5.78 -1.04 12.20
CA GLY A 201 -4.91 -0.57 11.13
C GLY A 201 -5.59 0.49 10.24
N LEU A 202 -6.86 0.27 9.88
CA LEU A 202 -7.62 1.22 9.07
C LEU A 202 -7.82 2.55 9.82
N VAL A 203 -8.30 2.50 11.07
CA VAL A 203 -8.52 3.71 11.88
C VAL A 203 -7.21 4.49 12.06
N MET A 204 -6.12 3.80 12.40
CA MET A 204 -4.80 4.44 12.52
C MET A 204 -4.33 5.03 11.19
N ALA A 205 -4.49 4.33 10.07
CA ALA A 205 -4.14 4.85 8.75
C ALA A 205 -4.95 6.11 8.42
N THR A 206 -6.27 6.12 8.65
CA THR A 206 -7.14 7.29 8.46
C THR A 206 -6.84 8.45 9.42
N HIS A 207 -6.29 8.13 10.58
CA HIS A 207 -5.92 9.12 11.57
C HIS A 207 -4.61 9.84 11.21
N LEU A 208 -3.65 9.08 10.68
CA LEU A 208 -2.36 9.62 10.26
C LEU A 208 -2.45 10.37 8.93
N SER A 209 -3.25 9.85 7.98
CA SER A 209 -3.55 10.53 6.72
C SER A 209 -5.02 10.31 6.31
N LEU A 210 -5.63 11.28 5.63
CA LEU A 210 -7.06 11.21 5.29
C LEU A 210 -7.40 10.09 4.29
N TYR A 211 -6.56 9.94 3.27
CA TYR A 211 -6.89 9.18 2.07
C TYR A 211 -7.06 7.67 2.24
N PRO A 212 -6.32 6.96 3.13
CA PRO A 212 -6.58 5.54 3.42
C PRO A 212 -8.01 5.19 3.81
N ALA A 213 -8.88 6.17 4.12
CA ALA A 213 -10.31 5.96 4.38
C ALA A 213 -11.02 5.25 3.21
N ILE A 214 -10.57 5.44 1.97
CA ILE A 214 -11.13 4.76 0.80
C ILE A 214 -10.96 3.23 0.87
N LEU A 215 -9.98 2.74 1.65
CA LEU A 215 -9.73 1.31 1.84
C LEU A 215 -10.82 0.60 2.65
N THR A 216 -11.77 1.35 3.23
CA THR A 216 -12.94 0.77 3.87
C THR A 216 -13.68 -0.19 2.94
N ILE A 217 -13.86 0.18 1.66
CA ILE A 217 -14.56 -0.65 0.66
C ILE A 217 -13.84 -1.98 0.41
N PRO A 218 -12.56 -2.00 -0.02
CA PRO A 218 -11.87 -3.26 -0.27
C PRO A 218 -11.67 -4.10 1.00
N VAL A 219 -11.50 -3.50 2.18
CA VAL A 219 -11.42 -4.25 3.46
C VAL A 219 -12.75 -4.93 3.77
N ILE A 220 -13.89 -4.25 3.56
CA ILE A 220 -15.22 -4.87 3.70
C ILE A 220 -15.39 -6.03 2.72
N PHE A 221 -14.99 -5.86 1.46
CA PHE A 221 -15.06 -6.93 0.47
C PHE A 221 -14.14 -8.12 0.81
N LEU A 222 -12.94 -7.85 1.32
CA LEU A 222 -11.99 -8.87 1.74
C LEU A 222 -12.51 -9.70 2.93
N LEU A 223 -13.17 -9.05 3.90
CA LEU A 223 -13.79 -9.70 5.04
C LEU A 223 -15.11 -10.42 4.69
N GLY A 224 -15.86 -9.88 3.74
CA GLY A 224 -17.17 -10.40 3.33
C GLY A 224 -17.12 -11.52 2.30
N TYR A 225 -16.37 -11.33 1.20
CA TYR A 225 -16.22 -12.32 0.12
C TYR A 225 -15.02 -13.26 0.32
N GLY A 226 -13.97 -12.82 1.02
CA GLY A 226 -12.73 -13.57 1.20
C GLY A 226 -11.58 -13.09 0.31
N LEU A 227 -10.51 -13.89 0.26
CA LEU A 227 -9.31 -13.58 -0.53
C LEU A 227 -9.60 -13.58 -2.03
N ASP A 228 -8.71 -12.95 -2.79
CA ASP A 228 -8.77 -12.86 -4.24
C ASP A 228 -8.98 -14.23 -4.90
N ALA A 229 -10.03 -14.30 -5.72
CA ALA A 229 -10.37 -15.49 -6.48
C ALA A 229 -10.80 -15.11 -7.90
N PRO A 230 -10.56 -15.99 -8.89
CA PRO A 230 -11.09 -15.78 -10.22
C PRO A 230 -12.64 -15.77 -10.18
N PRO A 231 -13.30 -15.16 -11.18
CA PRO A 231 -14.74 -14.95 -11.14
C PRO A 231 -15.52 -16.26 -10.96
N LEU A 232 -16.50 -16.26 -10.03
CA LEU A 232 -17.26 -17.44 -9.61
C LEU A 232 -17.87 -18.26 -10.76
N LYS A 233 -18.23 -17.58 -11.87
CA LYS A 233 -18.76 -18.21 -13.09
C LYS A 233 -17.83 -19.30 -13.64
N LEU A 234 -16.52 -19.17 -13.47
CA LEU A 234 -15.53 -20.14 -13.93
C LEU A 234 -15.60 -21.44 -13.15
N PHE A 235 -15.72 -21.38 -11.83
CA PHE A 235 -15.85 -22.57 -10.99
C PHE A 235 -17.16 -23.34 -11.24
N LEU A 236 -18.26 -22.62 -11.50
CA LEU A 236 -19.54 -23.24 -11.84
C LEU A 236 -19.49 -23.98 -13.19
N GLN A 237 -18.83 -23.39 -14.20
CA GLN A 237 -18.65 -24.02 -15.50
C GLN A 237 -17.78 -25.28 -15.44
N THR A 238 -16.73 -25.29 -14.59
CA THR A 238 -15.90 -26.48 -14.39
C THR A 238 -16.69 -27.63 -13.74
N ARG A 239 -17.55 -27.32 -12.75
CA ARG A 239 -18.31 -28.33 -11.99
C ARG A 239 -19.48 -28.95 -12.75
N ASN A 240 -20.21 -28.17 -13.56
CA ASN A 240 -21.35 -28.71 -14.33
C ASN A 240 -20.89 -29.80 -15.31
N VAL A 241 -19.73 -29.65 -15.93
CA VAL A 241 -19.17 -30.65 -16.85
C VAL A 241 -18.65 -31.89 -16.10
N GLU A 242 -18.07 -31.76 -14.89
CA GLU A 242 -17.74 -32.94 -14.07
C GLU A 242 -18.99 -33.74 -13.68
N SER A 243 -20.11 -33.07 -13.45
CA SER A 243 -21.41 -33.71 -13.23
C SER A 243 -21.89 -34.44 -14.49
N ASP A 244 -21.80 -33.79 -15.66
CA ASP A 244 -22.22 -34.37 -16.93
C ASP A 244 -21.33 -35.55 -17.34
N ASN A 245 -20.00 -35.45 -17.18
CA ASN A 245 -19.05 -36.55 -17.45
C ASN A 245 -19.18 -37.71 -16.44
N ARG A 246 -19.64 -37.46 -15.22
CA ARG A 246 -19.95 -38.53 -14.24
C ARG A 246 -21.29 -39.21 -14.51
N SER A 247 -22.17 -38.60 -15.31
CA SER A 247 -23.45 -39.22 -15.69
C SER A 247 -23.30 -40.30 -16.79
N SER A 248 -22.15 -40.37 -17.47
CA SER A 248 -21.86 -41.35 -18.54
C SER A 248 -20.97 -42.52 -18.12
N THR A 249 -20.45 -42.54 -16.88
CA THR A 249 -19.66 -43.67 -16.36
C THR A 249 -20.07 -44.01 -14.92
N SER A 250 -20.82 -45.10 -14.77
CA SER A 250 -21.23 -45.59 -13.45
C SER A 250 -20.11 -46.36 -12.75
N SER A 251 -19.98 -46.05 -11.45
CA SER A 251 -19.40 -46.84 -10.34
C SER A 251 -17.98 -46.48 -9.85
N ALA A 252 -17.90 -46.36 -8.52
CA ALA A 252 -16.72 -46.27 -7.65
C ALA A 252 -15.97 -44.93 -7.51
N SER A 253 -16.39 -44.09 -6.56
CA SER A 253 -15.58 -43.77 -5.36
C SER A 253 -16.34 -42.84 -4.41
N LYS A 254 -16.62 -43.35 -3.21
CA LYS A 254 -17.07 -42.57 -2.06
C LYS A 254 -15.86 -41.80 -1.51
N GLN A 255 -15.59 -40.60 -2.01
CA GLN A 255 -14.73 -39.65 -1.30
C GLN A 255 -15.25 -38.21 -1.49
N ALA A 256 -15.42 -37.54 -0.34
CA ALA A 256 -15.80 -36.14 -0.15
C ALA A 256 -17.19 -35.71 -0.66
N LYS A 257 -18.24 -36.05 0.11
CA LYS A 257 -19.45 -35.21 0.20
C LYS A 257 -19.07 -33.83 0.78
N LEU A 258 -18.62 -32.90 -0.05
CA LEU A 258 -18.65 -31.47 0.27
C LEU A 258 -19.88 -30.86 -0.39
N LYS A 259 -20.92 -30.62 0.41
CA LYS A 259 -22.17 -29.98 0.01
C LYS A 259 -21.90 -28.55 -0.53
N PRO A 260 -22.76 -28.05 -1.43
CA PRO A 260 -22.43 -27.03 -2.42
C PRO A 260 -22.53 -25.60 -1.88
N THR A 261 -21.49 -24.78 -2.09
CA THR A 261 -21.56 -23.32 -1.98
C THR A 261 -21.79 -22.69 -3.36
N ALA A 262 -22.98 -22.91 -3.91
CA ALA A 262 -23.54 -21.98 -4.88
C ALA A 262 -23.92 -20.71 -4.12
N HIS A 263 -23.23 -19.60 -4.42
CA HIS A 263 -23.09 -18.40 -3.60
C HIS A 263 -22.30 -18.67 -2.30
N LEU A 264 -21.03 -18.26 -2.23
CA LEU A 264 -20.48 -17.95 -0.90
C LEU A 264 -21.29 -16.75 -0.41
N PRO A 265 -22.17 -16.87 0.59
CA PRO A 265 -22.93 -15.73 1.07
C PRO A 265 -21.94 -14.69 1.57
N PHE A 266 -22.18 -13.42 1.27
CA PHE A 266 -21.39 -12.35 1.85
C PHE A 266 -21.46 -12.47 3.38
N LEU A 267 -20.30 -12.57 4.04
CA LEU A 267 -20.23 -12.77 5.49
C LEU A 267 -20.58 -11.49 6.25
N TRP A 268 -21.86 -11.15 6.30
CA TRP A 268 -22.39 -9.99 7.02
C TRP A 268 -21.98 -9.96 8.50
N ARG A 269 -21.90 -11.13 9.15
CA ARG A 269 -21.46 -11.22 10.55
C ARG A 269 -20.05 -10.65 10.76
N THR A 270 -19.12 -10.96 9.86
CA THR A 270 -17.74 -10.45 9.93
C THR A 270 -17.70 -8.95 9.69
N VAL A 271 -18.54 -8.45 8.77
CA VAL A 271 -18.63 -7.02 8.44
C VAL A 271 -19.26 -6.21 9.55
N VAL A 272 -20.34 -6.68 10.17
CA VAL A 272 -20.94 -6.03 11.35
C VAL A 272 -19.94 -5.98 12.50
N HIS A 273 -19.23 -7.09 12.74
CA HIS A 273 -18.16 -7.13 13.75
C HIS A 273 -17.02 -6.14 13.39
N PHE A 274 -16.70 -5.97 12.11
CA PHE A 274 -15.71 -5.00 11.66
C PHE A 274 -16.15 -3.56 11.91
N VAL A 275 -17.38 -3.21 11.53
CA VAL A 275 -17.95 -1.89 11.80
C VAL A 275 -17.95 -1.59 13.29
N PHE A 276 -18.34 -2.55 14.14
CA PHE A 276 -18.26 -2.41 15.59
C PHE A 276 -16.84 -2.06 16.06
N TRP A 277 -15.83 -2.82 15.63
CA TRP A 277 -14.44 -2.54 16.02
C TRP A 277 -13.90 -1.23 15.46
N VAL A 278 -14.32 -0.82 14.24
CA VAL A 278 -13.96 0.49 13.68
C VAL A 278 -14.51 1.61 14.56
N LEU A 279 -15.75 1.51 15.04
CA LEU A 279 -16.35 2.48 15.95
C LEU A 279 -15.66 2.50 17.32
N VAL A 280 -15.30 1.34 17.86
CA VAL A 280 -14.56 1.25 19.13
C VAL A 280 -13.18 1.91 19.00
N TRP A 281 -12.42 1.56 17.96
CA TRP A 281 -11.09 2.12 17.75
C TRP A 281 -11.12 3.61 17.42
N SER A 282 -12.10 4.09 16.65
CA SER A 282 -12.25 5.51 16.35
C SER A 282 -12.57 6.30 17.63
N LEU A 283 -13.45 5.78 18.49
CA LEU A 283 -13.72 6.37 19.80
C LEU A 283 -12.45 6.39 20.67
N CYS A 284 -11.70 5.29 20.74
CA CYS A 284 -10.44 5.25 21.47
C CYS A 284 -9.43 6.29 20.96
N VAL A 285 -9.25 6.40 19.65
CA VAL A 285 -8.35 7.38 19.04
C VAL A 285 -8.81 8.80 19.34
N LEU A 286 -10.12 9.10 19.26
CA LEU A 286 -10.66 10.41 19.58
C LEU A 286 -10.45 10.78 21.05
N VAL A 287 -10.67 9.84 21.98
CA VAL A 287 -10.39 10.05 23.41
C VAL A 287 -8.90 10.31 23.64
N LEU A 288 -8.01 9.53 23.02
CA LEU A 288 -6.57 9.73 23.15
C LEU A 288 -6.11 11.07 22.54
N CYS A 289 -6.71 11.50 21.42
CA CYS A 289 -6.47 12.83 20.84
C CYS A 289 -6.93 13.93 21.79
N GLY A 290 -8.13 13.79 22.36
CA GLY A 290 -8.68 14.72 23.35
C GLY A 290 -7.79 14.83 24.58
N LEU A 291 -7.32 13.71 25.11
CA LEU A 291 -6.37 13.69 26.24
C LEU A 291 -5.03 14.35 25.86
N SER A 292 -4.50 14.07 24.67
CA SER A 292 -3.24 14.66 24.20
C SER A 292 -3.30 16.18 24.03
N LEU A 293 -4.47 16.71 23.64
CA LEU A 293 -4.71 18.12 23.37
C LEU A 293 -5.29 18.90 24.56
N SER A 294 -5.85 18.21 25.55
CA SER A 294 -6.64 18.75 26.70
C SER A 294 -6.06 19.95 27.44
N LYS A 295 -4.76 20.22 27.34
CA LYS A 295 -4.09 21.34 28.00
C LYS A 295 -3.92 22.58 27.13
N HIS A 296 -3.88 22.44 25.81
CA HIS A 296 -3.37 23.49 24.91
C HIS A 296 -4.08 23.59 23.55
N GLY A 297 -5.09 22.76 23.25
CA GLY A 297 -5.86 22.82 22.00
C GLY A 297 -7.16 21.99 22.03
N GLY A 298 -8.04 22.21 21.06
CA GLY A 298 -9.33 21.52 20.95
C GLY A 298 -9.38 20.41 19.90
N LEU A 299 -10.34 19.49 20.02
CA LEU A 299 -10.64 18.50 18.96
C LEU A 299 -11.12 19.18 17.68
N GLU A 300 -11.93 20.23 17.79
CA GLU A 300 -12.40 21.01 16.63
C GLU A 300 -11.23 21.65 15.86
N GLU A 301 -10.30 22.26 16.59
CA GLU A 301 -9.07 22.82 16.02
C GLU A 301 -8.24 21.74 15.33
N MET A 302 -8.09 20.56 15.95
CA MET A 302 -7.43 19.41 15.32
C MET A 302 -8.10 19.06 13.98
N PHE A 303 -9.42 18.84 13.95
CA PHE A 303 -10.12 18.48 12.71
C PHE A 303 -9.94 19.53 11.61
N LYS A 304 -10.03 20.81 11.97
CA LYS A 304 -9.83 21.92 11.03
C LYS A 304 -8.39 21.97 10.52
N ARG A 305 -7.41 21.81 11.40
CA ARG A 305 -5.98 21.99 11.08
C ARG A 305 -5.33 20.76 10.46
N THR A 306 -5.89 19.55 10.63
CA THR A 306 -5.38 18.33 10.00
C THR A 306 -6.16 17.99 8.73
N TYR A 307 -7.44 17.65 8.86
CA TYR A 307 -8.26 17.23 7.73
C TYR A 307 -8.78 18.39 6.91
N GLY A 308 -9.16 19.50 7.56
CA GLY A 308 -9.54 20.73 6.87
C GLY A 308 -8.41 21.22 5.98
N PHE A 309 -7.18 21.28 6.50
CA PHE A 309 -5.98 21.65 5.73
C PHE A 309 -5.75 20.79 4.47
N ILE A 310 -5.98 19.47 4.55
CA ILE A 310 -5.85 18.56 3.39
C ILE A 310 -6.90 18.86 2.32
N LEU A 311 -8.14 19.17 2.75
CA LEU A 311 -9.27 19.42 1.87
C LEU A 311 -9.25 20.84 1.27
N SER A 312 -8.82 21.83 2.04
CA SER A 312 -8.71 23.25 1.63
C SER A 312 -7.45 23.57 0.84
N ILE A 313 -6.41 22.73 0.97
CA ILE A 313 -5.11 22.83 0.26
C ILE A 313 -4.47 24.21 0.49
N GLU A 314 -4.34 24.61 1.75
CA GLU A 314 -3.84 25.94 2.12
C GLU A 314 -2.37 26.15 1.73
N ASP A 315 -1.54 25.11 1.85
CA ASP A 315 -0.14 25.16 1.45
C ASP A 315 0.00 24.78 -0.02
N LEU A 316 0.48 25.71 -0.85
CA LEU A 316 0.71 25.52 -2.28
C LEU A 316 2.20 25.33 -2.61
N SER A 317 3.01 25.00 -1.59
CA SER A 317 4.42 24.68 -1.78
C SER A 317 4.61 23.57 -2.81
N PRO A 318 5.68 23.63 -3.61
CA PRO A 318 5.92 22.66 -4.67
C PRO A 318 6.01 21.25 -4.11
N ASN A 319 5.39 20.29 -4.82
CA ASN A 319 5.46 18.87 -4.52
C ASN A 319 5.33 18.04 -5.82
N ILE A 320 5.35 16.71 -5.71
CA ILE A 320 5.27 15.82 -6.90
C ILE A 320 3.85 15.64 -7.44
N GLY A 321 2.85 16.25 -6.80
CA GLY A 321 1.45 16.13 -7.14
C GLY A 321 0.98 17.13 -8.18
N VAL A 322 -0.25 16.92 -8.65
CA VAL A 322 -0.86 17.77 -9.68
C VAL A 322 -1.55 19.01 -9.08
N PHE A 323 -1.84 18.99 -7.77
CA PHE A 323 -2.69 20.00 -7.13
C PHE A 323 -2.00 21.35 -6.93
N TRP A 324 -0.77 21.37 -6.43
CA TRP A 324 -0.12 22.61 -5.94
C TRP A 324 -0.02 23.69 -7.02
N TYR A 325 0.41 23.33 -8.23
CA TYR A 325 0.61 24.30 -9.31
C TYR A 325 -0.72 24.75 -9.91
N PHE A 326 -1.65 23.81 -10.13
CA PHE A 326 -2.98 24.13 -10.63
C PHE A 326 -3.70 25.13 -9.70
N PHE A 327 -3.68 24.89 -8.39
CA PHE A 327 -4.30 25.78 -7.41
C PHE A 327 -3.49 27.06 -7.12
N ALA A 328 -2.23 27.14 -7.58
CA ALA A 328 -1.48 28.38 -7.58
C ALA A 328 -1.82 29.28 -8.78
N GLU A 329 -2.28 28.71 -9.89
CA GLU A 329 -2.66 29.48 -11.09
C GLU A 329 -4.15 29.85 -11.13
N VAL A 330 -5.02 29.06 -10.49
CA VAL A 330 -6.46 29.31 -10.47
C VAL A 330 -6.80 30.55 -9.65
N PHE A 331 -7.65 31.41 -10.21
CA PHE A 331 -8.22 32.56 -9.49
C PHE A 331 -9.01 32.12 -8.26
N ASP A 332 -8.83 32.85 -7.15
CA ASP A 332 -9.48 32.57 -5.87
C ASP A 332 -11.01 32.41 -5.98
N PHE A 333 -11.65 33.18 -6.86
CA PHE A 333 -13.08 33.09 -7.12
C PHE A 333 -13.54 31.69 -7.54
N PHE A 334 -12.74 30.96 -8.34
CA PHE A 334 -13.08 29.62 -8.82
C PHE A 334 -12.48 28.50 -7.97
N ARG A 335 -11.68 28.83 -6.96
CA ARG A 335 -10.94 27.85 -6.15
C ARG A 335 -11.85 26.80 -5.52
N SER A 336 -12.95 27.21 -4.88
CA SER A 336 -13.89 26.29 -4.23
C SER A 336 -14.55 25.34 -5.22
N PHE A 337 -14.88 25.80 -6.43
CA PHE A 337 -15.44 24.96 -7.48
C PHE A 337 -14.45 23.85 -7.87
N PHE A 338 -13.21 24.21 -8.16
CA PHE A 338 -12.20 23.22 -8.56
C PHE A 338 -11.83 22.28 -7.42
N LEU A 339 -11.80 22.73 -6.16
CA LEU A 339 -11.59 21.83 -5.01
C LEU A 339 -12.67 20.74 -4.96
N ILE A 340 -13.95 21.11 -5.14
CA ILE A 340 -15.04 20.14 -5.20
C ILE A 340 -14.85 19.16 -6.37
N VAL A 341 -14.54 19.66 -7.57
CA VAL A 341 -14.33 18.82 -8.76
C VAL A 341 -13.21 17.80 -8.55
N PHE A 342 -12.06 18.22 -8.04
CA PHE A 342 -10.92 17.33 -7.81
C PHE A 342 -11.21 16.26 -6.75
N HIS A 343 -11.85 16.62 -5.63
CA HIS A 343 -12.21 15.66 -4.58
C HIS A 343 -13.31 14.69 -5.02
N VAL A 344 -14.34 15.18 -5.74
CA VAL A 344 -15.42 14.34 -6.29
C VAL A 344 -14.89 13.37 -7.35
N ASN A 345 -13.91 13.76 -8.16
CA ASN A 345 -13.29 12.89 -9.16
C ASN A 345 -12.72 11.61 -8.52
N ILE A 346 -12.07 11.72 -7.35
CA ILE A 346 -11.57 10.56 -6.61
C ILE A 346 -12.72 9.61 -6.31
N LEU A 347 -13.81 10.10 -5.70
CA LEU A 347 -14.98 9.29 -5.35
C LEU A 347 -15.64 8.64 -6.57
N PHE A 348 -15.74 9.37 -7.68
CA PHE A 348 -16.33 8.89 -8.92
C PHE A 348 -15.56 7.70 -9.50
N MET A 349 -14.23 7.71 -9.43
CA MET A 349 -13.41 6.57 -9.89
C MET A 349 -13.55 5.33 -8.99
N LEU A 350 -13.79 5.47 -7.68
CA LEU A 350 -13.84 4.32 -6.78
C LEU A 350 -15.00 3.37 -7.09
N LEU A 351 -16.20 3.91 -7.34
CA LEU A 351 -17.42 3.11 -7.44
C LEU A 351 -17.42 2.11 -8.61
N PRO A 352 -17.12 2.49 -9.87
CA PRO A 352 -17.07 1.55 -10.99
C PRO A 352 -16.04 0.44 -10.78
N LEU A 353 -14.88 0.77 -10.20
CA LEU A 353 -13.83 -0.19 -9.91
C LEU A 353 -14.25 -1.19 -8.81
N ALA A 354 -14.94 -0.74 -7.76
CA ALA A 354 -15.49 -1.61 -6.73
C ALA A 354 -16.42 -2.67 -7.32
N ILE A 355 -17.34 -2.24 -8.20
CA ILE A 355 -18.31 -3.13 -8.83
C ILE A 355 -17.60 -4.15 -9.73
N ARG A 356 -16.61 -3.70 -10.51
CA ARG A 356 -15.91 -4.54 -11.48
C ARG A 356 -14.98 -5.57 -10.85
N LEU A 357 -14.28 -5.21 -9.77
CA LEU A 357 -13.23 -6.01 -9.14
C LEU A 357 -13.63 -6.61 -7.79
N LYS A 358 -14.93 -6.71 -7.49
CA LYS A 358 -15.44 -7.28 -6.23
C LYS A 358 -14.92 -8.69 -5.91
N HIS A 359 -14.52 -9.47 -6.91
CA HIS A 359 -13.95 -10.82 -6.75
C HIS A 359 -12.45 -10.82 -6.38
N ARG A 360 -11.77 -9.68 -6.54
CA ARG A 360 -10.34 -9.48 -6.26
C ARG A 360 -10.15 -8.29 -5.29
N PRO A 361 -10.63 -8.38 -4.03
CA PRO A 361 -10.60 -7.27 -3.07
C PRO A 361 -9.18 -6.80 -2.68
N CYS A 362 -8.18 -7.67 -2.60
CA CYS A 362 -6.79 -7.24 -2.34
C CYS A 362 -6.24 -6.44 -3.52
N PHE A 363 -6.50 -6.89 -4.75
CA PHE A 363 -6.11 -6.14 -5.94
C PHE A 363 -6.84 -4.79 -6.04
N LEU A 364 -8.13 -4.73 -5.65
CA LEU A 364 -8.88 -3.48 -5.52
C LEU A 364 -8.23 -2.52 -4.51
N ALA A 365 -7.74 -3.02 -3.36
CA ALA A 365 -7.02 -2.21 -2.39
C ALA A 365 -5.74 -1.60 -2.97
N PHE A 366 -4.97 -2.38 -3.74
CA PHE A 366 -3.79 -1.89 -4.46
C PHE A 366 -4.15 -0.74 -5.42
N ILE A 367 -5.21 -0.90 -6.23
CA ILE A 367 -5.61 0.14 -7.18
C ILE A 367 -6.08 1.40 -6.46
N TYR A 368 -6.83 1.24 -5.37
CA TYR A 368 -7.28 2.39 -4.56
C TYR A 368 -6.11 3.16 -3.98
N LEU A 369 -5.07 2.47 -3.48
CA LEU A 369 -3.84 3.13 -3.02
C LEU A 369 -3.11 3.86 -4.15
N ALA A 370 -3.04 3.27 -5.35
CA ALA A 370 -2.41 3.91 -6.50
C ALA A 370 -3.18 5.17 -6.93
N ILE A 371 -4.50 5.09 -7.12
CA ILE A 371 -5.38 6.23 -7.48
C ILE A 371 -5.33 7.30 -6.39
N SER A 372 -5.34 6.89 -5.12
CA SER A 372 -5.20 7.81 -4.00
C SER A 372 -3.87 8.54 -4.03
N SER A 373 -2.76 7.86 -4.30
CA SER A 373 -1.44 8.52 -4.33
C SER A 373 -1.35 9.54 -5.47
N LEU A 374 -1.97 9.26 -6.61
CA LEU A 374 -2.03 10.13 -7.78
C LEU A 374 -2.81 11.42 -7.50
N LEU A 375 -3.93 11.30 -6.77
CA LEU A 375 -4.90 12.39 -6.55
C LEU A 375 -4.88 12.92 -5.12
N LYS A 376 -3.84 12.60 -4.35
CA LYS A 376 -3.61 13.15 -3.02
C LYS A 376 -3.16 14.61 -3.16
N SER A 377 -3.62 15.49 -2.25
CA SER A 377 -3.27 16.93 -2.25
C SER A 377 -1.78 17.15 -1.99
N TYR A 378 -1.19 16.32 -1.13
CA TYR A 378 0.22 16.38 -0.72
C TYR A 378 0.88 15.00 -0.88
N PRO A 379 1.11 14.53 -2.12
CA PRO A 379 1.71 13.23 -2.36
C PRO A 379 3.21 13.28 -2.10
N SER A 380 3.74 12.15 -1.62
CA SER A 380 5.17 11.94 -1.37
C SER A 380 5.65 10.70 -2.13
N VAL A 381 6.97 10.60 -2.36
CA VAL A 381 7.52 9.35 -2.93
C VAL A 381 7.26 8.13 -2.04
N GLY A 382 6.99 8.34 -0.75
CA GLY A 382 6.60 7.29 0.20
C GLY A 382 5.25 6.66 -0.09
N ASP A 383 4.29 7.43 -0.60
CA ASP A 383 2.99 6.94 -1.06
C ASP A 383 3.18 6.02 -2.27
N SER A 384 4.06 6.41 -3.18
CA SER A 384 4.40 5.62 -4.35
C SER A 384 5.15 4.34 -4.03
N ALA A 385 5.99 4.39 -3.01
CA ALA A 385 6.73 3.24 -2.53
C ALA A 385 5.79 2.09 -2.11
N LEU A 386 4.67 2.43 -1.48
CA LEU A 386 3.72 1.46 -0.96
C LEU A 386 3.00 0.70 -2.08
N TYR A 387 2.36 1.39 -3.03
CA TYR A 387 1.60 0.70 -4.07
C TYR A 387 2.52 -0.06 -5.04
N LEU A 388 3.73 0.45 -5.33
CA LEU A 388 4.71 -0.28 -6.15
C LEU A 388 5.14 -1.61 -5.49
N SER A 389 5.18 -1.63 -4.16
CA SER A 389 5.50 -2.85 -3.40
C SER A 389 4.30 -3.81 -3.32
N LEU A 390 3.08 -3.29 -3.22
CA LEU A 390 1.86 -4.10 -3.26
C LEU A 390 1.64 -4.73 -4.64
N TRP A 391 2.03 -4.06 -5.73
CA TRP A 391 2.01 -4.64 -7.08
C TRP A 391 2.76 -5.97 -7.14
N ALA A 392 3.89 -6.07 -6.42
CA ALA A 392 4.70 -7.28 -6.38
C ALA A 392 4.00 -8.51 -5.74
N LEU A 393 2.89 -8.31 -5.01
CA LEU A 393 2.06 -9.41 -4.50
C LEU A 393 1.38 -10.21 -5.62
N PHE A 394 1.12 -9.56 -6.75
CA PHE A 394 0.36 -10.09 -7.89
C PHE A 394 1.26 -10.46 -9.08
N VAL A 395 2.56 -10.66 -8.86
CA VAL A 395 3.54 -10.97 -9.93
C VAL A 395 3.14 -12.21 -10.72
N ASN A 396 2.58 -13.23 -10.06
CA ASN A 396 2.17 -14.46 -10.73
C ASN A 396 1.00 -14.23 -11.70
N GLU A 397 0.08 -13.32 -11.37
CA GLU A 397 -1.06 -12.98 -12.23
C GLU A 397 -0.71 -11.93 -13.29
N LEU A 398 0.14 -10.95 -12.97
CA LEU A 398 0.40 -9.77 -13.81
C LEU A 398 1.60 -9.93 -14.74
N ALA A 399 2.64 -10.67 -14.36
CA ALA A 399 3.92 -10.63 -15.08
C ALA A 399 3.83 -11.12 -16.54
N VAL A 400 2.88 -12.01 -16.85
CA VAL A 400 2.71 -12.56 -18.20
C VAL A 400 2.04 -11.57 -19.16
N ASP A 401 1.11 -10.75 -18.66
CA ASP A 401 0.23 -9.93 -19.51
C ASP A 401 0.63 -8.44 -19.58
N MET A 402 1.62 -8.00 -18.80
CA MET A 402 2.12 -6.61 -18.79
C MET A 402 3.07 -6.33 -19.97
N LYS A 403 2.55 -5.74 -21.05
CA LYS A 403 3.29 -5.51 -22.31
C LYS A 403 4.31 -4.36 -22.23
N PHE A 404 3.99 -3.29 -21.49
CA PHE A 404 4.81 -2.07 -21.44
C PHE A 404 5.67 -1.97 -20.17
N SER A 405 5.98 -3.09 -19.51
CA SER A 405 6.70 -3.11 -18.23
C SER A 405 8.06 -2.40 -18.27
N PHE A 406 8.87 -2.64 -19.31
CA PHE A 406 10.17 -1.98 -19.48
C PHE A 406 10.04 -0.46 -19.69
N PHE A 407 9.11 -0.03 -20.57
CA PHE A 407 8.85 1.38 -20.83
C PHE A 407 8.39 2.12 -19.57
N LEU A 408 7.46 1.51 -18.82
CA LEU A 408 6.98 2.05 -17.55
C LEU A 408 8.11 2.15 -16.52
N PHE A 409 8.96 1.13 -16.40
CA PHE A 409 10.10 1.16 -15.49
C PHE A 409 11.08 2.29 -15.83
N CYS A 410 11.50 2.39 -17.10
CA CYS A 410 12.42 3.43 -17.56
C CYS A 410 11.81 4.83 -17.42
N GLY A 411 10.53 5.00 -17.76
CA GLY A 411 9.82 6.27 -17.63
C GLY A 411 9.71 6.73 -16.17
N TYR A 412 9.31 5.82 -15.28
CA TYR A 412 9.20 6.11 -13.86
C TYR A 412 10.56 6.48 -13.24
N LEU A 413 11.60 5.73 -13.60
CA LEU A 413 12.98 6.03 -13.17
C LEU A 413 13.44 7.39 -13.71
N GLY A 414 13.20 7.67 -14.99
CA GLY A 414 13.57 8.92 -15.64
C GLY A 414 12.93 10.13 -14.97
N VAL A 415 11.61 10.12 -14.79
CA VAL A 415 10.86 11.22 -14.16
C VAL A 415 11.24 11.40 -12.67
N SER A 416 11.49 10.30 -11.96
CA SER A 416 11.90 10.35 -10.56
C SER A 416 13.30 10.93 -10.39
N LEU A 417 14.23 10.66 -11.31
CA LEU A 417 15.58 11.25 -11.32
C LEU A 417 15.58 12.69 -11.84
N LEU A 418 14.65 13.03 -12.72
CA LEU A 418 14.52 14.38 -13.27
C LEU A 418 13.92 15.37 -12.26
N SER A 419 13.06 14.91 -11.34
CA SER A 419 12.40 15.77 -10.33
C SER A 419 13.38 16.60 -9.51
N PRO A 420 14.39 16.00 -8.83
CA PRO A 420 15.34 16.77 -8.03
C PRO A 420 16.20 17.72 -8.87
N VAL A 421 16.49 17.35 -10.12
CA VAL A 421 17.24 18.19 -11.06
C VAL A 421 16.41 19.43 -11.41
N MET A 422 15.15 19.25 -11.81
CA MET A 422 14.26 20.36 -12.15
C MET A 422 14.00 21.27 -10.95
N HIS A 423 13.82 20.72 -9.76
CA HIS A 423 13.68 21.51 -8.53
C HIS A 423 14.94 22.35 -8.26
N ASN A 424 16.13 21.77 -8.46
CA ASN A 424 17.40 22.48 -8.27
C ASN A 424 17.60 23.60 -9.30
N LEU A 425 17.33 23.32 -10.58
CA LEU A 425 17.42 24.32 -11.66
C LEU A 425 16.49 25.51 -11.40
N TRP A 426 15.30 25.25 -10.87
CA TRP A 426 14.33 26.28 -10.55
C TRP A 426 14.70 27.08 -9.29
N ILE A 427 14.83 26.42 -8.14
CA ILE A 427 14.98 27.12 -6.85
C ILE A 427 16.40 27.66 -6.63
N TRP A 428 17.43 26.90 -7.00
CA TRP A 428 18.81 27.21 -6.61
C TRP A 428 19.63 27.82 -7.74
N ARG A 429 19.50 27.30 -8.96
CA ARG A 429 20.28 27.83 -10.11
C ARG A 429 19.57 28.98 -10.83
N GLY A 430 18.26 29.14 -10.66
CA GLY A 430 17.46 30.17 -11.33
C GLY A 430 17.42 30.06 -12.86
N THR A 431 17.85 28.92 -13.42
CA THR A 431 17.86 28.68 -14.88
C THR A 431 16.62 27.94 -15.36
N GLY A 432 15.80 27.41 -14.43
CA GLY A 432 14.51 26.80 -14.71
C GLY A 432 13.35 27.60 -14.11
N ASN A 433 12.14 27.42 -14.65
CA ASN A 433 10.88 27.91 -14.10
C ASN A 433 10.09 26.76 -13.45
N ALA A 434 9.16 27.10 -12.55
CA ALA A 434 8.17 26.23 -11.91
C ALA A 434 7.48 25.29 -12.92
N ASN A 435 7.19 25.80 -14.12
CA ASN A 435 6.61 25.04 -15.22
C ASN A 435 7.38 23.75 -15.57
N PHE A 436 8.71 23.75 -15.52
CA PHE A 436 9.48 22.53 -15.82
C PHE A 436 9.36 21.50 -14.70
N TYR A 437 9.36 21.96 -13.44
CA TYR A 437 9.15 21.08 -12.30
C TYR A 437 7.74 20.49 -12.29
N PHE A 438 6.72 21.32 -12.57
CA PHE A 438 5.34 20.88 -12.69
C PHE A 438 5.12 19.98 -13.91
N GLY A 439 5.74 20.26 -15.05
CA GLY A 439 5.72 19.37 -16.23
C GLY A 439 6.27 17.98 -15.92
N ASN A 440 7.30 17.90 -15.07
CA ASN A 440 7.80 16.63 -14.55
C ASN A 440 6.77 15.92 -13.64
N ALA A 441 6.07 16.66 -12.78
CA ALA A 441 4.98 16.13 -11.94
C ALA A 441 3.80 15.61 -12.78
N ILE A 442 3.41 16.29 -13.86
CA ILE A 442 2.43 15.77 -14.82
C ILE A 442 2.95 14.50 -15.48
N GLY A 443 4.21 14.48 -15.92
CA GLY A 443 4.83 13.28 -16.47
C GLY A 443 4.77 12.10 -15.48
N TYR A 444 5.04 12.35 -14.21
CA TYR A 444 4.95 11.36 -13.13
C TYR A 444 3.53 10.81 -12.99
N ALA A 445 2.55 11.70 -12.92
CA ALA A 445 1.13 11.35 -12.88
C ALA A 445 0.70 10.53 -14.11
N CYS A 446 1.16 10.89 -15.32
CA CYS A 446 0.90 10.14 -16.54
C CYS A 446 1.44 8.70 -16.46
N PHE A 447 2.69 8.51 -16.03
CA PHE A 447 3.25 7.16 -15.87
C PHE A 447 2.52 6.35 -14.78
N GLN A 448 2.08 6.99 -13.70
CA GLN A 448 1.24 6.36 -12.69
C GLN A 448 -0.10 5.90 -13.26
N ILE A 449 -0.76 6.73 -14.07
CA ILE A 449 -2.03 6.38 -14.73
C ILE A 449 -1.83 5.19 -15.67
N VAL A 450 -0.83 5.24 -16.55
CA VAL A 450 -0.55 4.13 -17.49
C VAL A 450 -0.22 2.86 -16.71
N PHE A 451 0.54 2.95 -15.61
CA PHE A 451 0.83 1.81 -14.74
C PHE A 451 -0.42 1.17 -14.13
N VAL A 452 -1.38 1.98 -13.64
CA VAL A 452 -2.65 1.48 -13.10
C VAL A 452 -3.50 0.85 -14.20
N VAL A 453 -3.61 1.50 -15.36
CA VAL A 453 -4.39 1.00 -16.50
C VAL A 453 -3.83 -0.32 -17.01
N GLU A 454 -2.52 -0.42 -17.19
CA GLU A 454 -1.85 -1.66 -17.60
C GLU A 454 -2.03 -2.76 -16.56
N SER A 455 -1.91 -2.45 -15.26
CA SER A 455 -2.13 -3.43 -14.19
C SER A 455 -3.56 -3.98 -14.21
N VAL A 456 -4.57 -3.12 -14.37
CA VAL A 456 -5.98 -3.53 -14.47
C VAL A 456 -6.21 -4.35 -15.74
N SER A 457 -5.67 -3.91 -16.88
CA SER A 457 -5.78 -4.60 -18.17
C SER A 457 -5.17 -6.01 -18.10
N ALA A 458 -3.96 -6.13 -17.54
CA ALA A 458 -3.26 -7.39 -17.34
C ALA A 458 -4.07 -8.34 -16.43
N MET A 459 -4.58 -7.86 -15.30
CA MET A 459 -5.41 -8.69 -14.41
C MET A 459 -6.69 -9.18 -15.10
N LEU A 460 -7.36 -8.32 -15.88
CA LEU A 460 -8.55 -8.70 -16.64
C LEU A 460 -8.24 -9.67 -17.78
N ASN A 461 -7.08 -9.55 -18.42
CA ASN A 461 -6.63 -10.47 -19.46
C ASN A 461 -6.25 -11.82 -18.87
N HIS A 462 -5.61 -11.85 -17.71
CA HIS A 462 -5.36 -13.06 -16.94
C HIS A 462 -6.68 -13.77 -16.60
N ASP A 463 -7.68 -13.07 -16.06
CA ASP A 463 -9.01 -13.64 -15.80
C ASP A 463 -9.69 -14.19 -17.08
N ARG A 464 -9.49 -13.53 -18.23
CA ARG A 464 -9.98 -14.02 -19.54
C ARG A 464 -9.18 -15.22 -20.05
N ALA A 465 -7.88 -15.28 -19.80
CA ALA A 465 -7.03 -16.40 -20.17
C ALA A 465 -7.41 -17.64 -19.36
N LEU A 466 -7.64 -17.49 -18.05
CA LEU A 466 -8.20 -18.55 -17.20
C LEU A 466 -9.54 -19.07 -17.73
N LYS A 467 -10.38 -18.20 -18.30
CA LYS A 467 -11.63 -18.60 -18.97
C LYS A 467 -11.41 -19.43 -20.23
N LYS A 468 -10.38 -19.13 -21.02
CA LYS A 468 -10.05 -19.85 -22.27
C LYS A 468 -9.32 -21.17 -22.02
N CYS A 469 -8.39 -21.20 -21.06
CA CYS A 469 -7.61 -22.38 -20.70
C CYS A 469 -8.43 -23.39 -19.87
N ASN A 470 -9.63 -23.03 -19.44
CA ASN A 470 -10.57 -24.00 -18.90
C ASN A 470 -10.91 -24.98 -20.04
N PRO A 471 -10.54 -26.28 -19.94
CA PRO A 471 -10.71 -27.26 -21.02
C PRO A 471 -12.14 -27.29 -21.57
N ASN A 472 -13.11 -26.93 -20.72
CA ASN A 472 -14.54 -26.88 -21.00
C ASN A 472 -14.99 -25.74 -21.94
N HIS A 473 -14.13 -24.77 -22.28
CA HIS A 473 -14.47 -23.72 -23.27
C HIS A 473 -14.01 -24.07 -24.69
N GLN A 474 -13.09 -25.01 -24.84
CA GLN A 474 -12.65 -25.54 -26.13
C GLN A 474 -13.65 -26.58 -26.67
N GLU A 475 -14.31 -27.37 -25.81
CA GLU A 475 -15.34 -28.34 -26.23
C GLU A 475 -16.66 -27.71 -26.71
N VAL A 476 -17.00 -26.48 -26.31
CA VAL A 476 -18.23 -25.79 -26.78
C VAL A 476 -18.03 -25.11 -28.15
N LYS A 477 -16.79 -25.05 -28.64
CA LYS A 477 -16.44 -24.42 -29.93
C LYS A 477 -16.05 -25.40 -31.03
N ASN A 478 -15.91 -26.68 -30.71
CA ASN A 478 -15.78 -27.77 -31.65
C ASN A 478 -17.10 -28.54 -31.69
#